data_AF-A0A3P7IMN4-F1
#
_entry.id   AF-A0A3P7IMN4-F1
#
_cell.length_a   1.000
_cell.length_b   1.000
_cell.length_c   1.000
_cell.angle_alpha   90.00
_cell.angle_beta   90.00
_cell.angle_gamma   90.00
#
_symmetry.space_group_name_H-M   'P 1'
#
loop_
_entity.id
_entity.type
_entity.pdbx_description
1 polymer ?
#
loop_
_entity_poly.entity_id
_entity_poly.type
_entity_poly.pdbx_seq_one_letter_code
_entity_poly.pdbx_strand_id
1 'polypeptide(L)'
;MRCDSFSEEVRIALVGKYVRITDAYASVNKALRHAAIHAKRKLIIEYVDAEYLEESTDPERIAGYNKAWDALRRSEYVIHLYGRGLCKWVSLGVCLGMQCAAVEFARNVLGIKHANSTEFDKALSDDEQVVIDMPEHDAANKGAGGTMRLGLRETVFLTDSCKLRKLYGARRVSERHRHRYEVNPEIVPKLSRAGLLFVGMGTDEKPTSVVADRRTQSSATLVQLAEVETQSNSSQEDLSETVEPVVDNNLLTKIEELCRRGGDGKKRTAIRMEMLELQGHPYFVGVQYHPEYLSHPLQPSPPFFGLVCAASNQLEGLLRGSKIPSPMTVLKSAENYSKGLTNGTLHATHSFVNKMGSLNEQVDEYEGLRSAGDAENTKMAAFEVTQTSD
;
A
#
# COMPACT_ATOMS: atom_id res chain seq x y z
N MET A 1 -16.70 19.37 7.78
CA MET A 1 -17.17 17.96 7.81
C MET A 1 -16.52 17.31 9.02
N ARG A 2 -17.28 16.88 10.04
CA ARG A 2 -16.71 16.11 11.17
C ARG A 2 -16.41 14.70 10.66
N CYS A 3 -15.19 14.22 10.83
CA CYS A 3 -14.81 12.87 10.35
C CYS A 3 -15.36 11.76 11.27
N ASP A 4 -15.86 12.14 12.44
CA ASP A 4 -16.33 11.25 13.51
C ASP A 4 -17.78 10.76 13.30
N SER A 5 -18.38 11.03 12.12
CA SER A 5 -19.80 10.78 11.82
C SER A 5 -20.05 9.74 10.73
N PHE A 6 -19.05 8.97 10.30
CA PHE A 6 -19.26 7.87 9.35
C PHE A 6 -19.88 6.66 10.07
N SER A 7 -21.03 6.19 9.58
CA SER A 7 -21.74 5.02 10.11
C SER A 7 -21.27 3.70 9.50
N GLU A 8 -20.94 3.70 8.21
CA GLU A 8 -20.44 2.51 7.50
C GLU A 8 -18.99 2.24 7.91
N GLU A 9 -18.75 1.09 8.53
CA GLU A 9 -17.43 0.66 8.97
C GLU A 9 -16.61 0.06 7.81
N VAL A 10 -15.29 0.01 7.99
CA VAL A 10 -14.38 -0.79 7.17
C VAL A 10 -13.29 -1.37 8.07
N ARG A 11 -13.12 -2.70 8.08
CA ARG A 11 -12.13 -3.39 8.92
C ARG A 11 -10.97 -3.88 8.07
N ILE A 12 -9.76 -3.50 8.49
CA ILE A 12 -8.52 -3.83 7.80
C ILE A 12 -7.58 -4.47 8.80
N ALA A 13 -7.13 -5.68 8.49
CA ALA A 13 -6.09 -6.33 9.28
C ALA A 13 -4.71 -5.75 8.90
N LEU A 14 -3.94 -5.34 9.91
CA LEU A 14 -2.54 -4.94 9.73
C LEU A 14 -1.65 -6.02 10.34
N VAL A 15 -1.01 -6.80 9.47
CA VAL A 15 -0.11 -7.90 9.84
C VAL A 15 1.32 -7.38 9.93
N GLY A 16 1.93 -7.54 11.10
CA GLY A 16 3.28 -7.05 11.34
C GLY A 16 3.93 -7.62 12.60
N LYS A 17 5.23 -7.40 12.74
CA LYS A 17 6.04 -7.90 13.86
C LYS A 17 5.95 -7.06 15.15
N TYR A 18 5.63 -5.77 15.04
CA TYR A 18 5.69 -4.84 16.18
C TYR A 18 4.32 -4.29 16.57
N VAL A 19 3.26 -5.09 16.39
CA VAL A 19 1.86 -4.67 16.59
C VAL A 19 1.52 -4.18 18.00
N ARG A 20 2.30 -4.59 19.01
CA ARG A 20 2.15 -4.12 20.40
C ARG A 20 2.53 -2.64 20.58
N ILE A 21 3.25 -2.05 19.61
CA ILE A 21 3.66 -0.64 19.59
C ILE A 21 2.96 0.04 18.41
N THR A 22 1.83 0.69 18.66
CA THR A 22 1.02 1.36 17.62
C THR A 22 1.79 2.39 16.80
N ASP A 23 2.81 3.00 17.41
CA ASP A 23 3.65 4.01 16.77
C ASP A 23 4.61 3.44 15.72
N ALA A 24 4.94 2.14 15.80
CA ALA A 24 5.73 1.44 14.78
C ALA A 24 5.07 1.50 13.38
N TYR A 25 3.75 1.65 13.34
CA TYR A 25 2.94 1.76 12.13
C TYR A 25 2.28 3.14 11.96
N ALA A 26 2.76 4.18 12.66
CA ALA A 26 2.15 5.51 12.67
C ALA A 26 1.90 6.11 11.26
N SER A 27 2.82 5.91 10.31
CA SER A 27 2.67 6.39 8.93
C SER A 27 1.60 5.62 8.16
N VAL A 28 1.58 4.28 8.27
CA VAL A 28 0.56 3.40 7.67
C VAL A 28 -0.83 3.74 8.22
N ASN A 29 -0.93 3.91 9.55
CA ASN A 29 -2.14 4.32 10.24
C ASN A 29 -2.69 5.67 9.76
N LYS A 30 -1.81 6.65 9.48
CA LYS A 30 -2.20 7.93 8.89
C LYS A 30 -2.69 7.77 7.45
N ALA A 31 -1.96 7.02 6.62
CA ALA A 31 -2.33 6.78 5.23
C ALA A 31 -3.70 6.08 5.09
N LEU A 32 -3.96 5.07 5.92
CA LEU A 32 -5.26 4.41 6.04
C LEU A 32 -6.38 5.38 6.47
N ARG A 33 -6.14 6.23 7.47
CA ARG A 33 -7.12 7.24 7.89
C ARG A 33 -7.43 8.24 6.78
N HIS A 34 -6.43 8.70 6.03
CA HIS A 34 -6.65 9.57 4.87
C HIS A 34 -7.54 8.86 3.83
N ALA A 35 -7.24 7.60 3.51
CA ALA A 35 -8.03 6.80 2.57
C ALA A 35 -9.49 6.60 3.05
N ALA A 36 -9.70 6.26 4.32
CA ALA A 36 -11.02 6.05 4.91
C ALA A 36 -11.87 7.33 4.96
N ILE A 37 -11.28 8.49 5.23
CA ILE A 37 -11.96 9.79 5.18
C ILE A 37 -12.47 10.09 3.76
N HIS A 38 -11.67 9.79 2.72
CA HIS A 38 -12.09 9.99 1.32
C HIS A 38 -13.14 8.96 0.88
N ALA A 39 -13.04 7.71 1.32
CA ALA A 39 -14.03 6.66 1.09
C ALA A 39 -15.33 6.84 1.89
N LYS A 40 -15.35 7.79 2.84
CA LYS A 40 -16.44 8.03 3.81
C LYS A 40 -16.76 6.77 4.62
N ARG A 41 -15.73 6.20 5.24
CA ARG A 41 -15.81 4.98 6.06
C ARG A 41 -15.21 5.21 7.45
N LYS A 42 -15.81 4.58 8.46
CA LYS A 42 -15.27 4.48 9.81
C LYS A 42 -14.24 3.35 9.84
N LEU A 43 -12.95 3.72 9.83
CA LEU A 43 -11.84 2.77 9.83
C LEU A 43 -11.71 2.04 11.17
N ILE A 44 -11.62 0.72 11.11
CA ILE A 44 -11.20 -0.16 12.20
C ILE A 44 -9.94 -0.88 11.74
N ILE A 45 -8.88 -0.81 12.55
CA ILE A 45 -7.61 -1.51 12.28
C ILE A 45 -7.49 -2.65 13.28
N GLU A 46 -7.52 -3.88 12.78
CA GLU A 46 -7.28 -5.09 13.58
C GLU A 46 -5.79 -5.42 13.47
N TYR A 47 -5.02 -5.24 14.55
CA TYR A 47 -3.58 -5.51 14.53
C TYR A 47 -3.31 -7.00 14.78
N VAL A 48 -2.57 -7.63 13.87
CA VAL A 48 -2.27 -9.06 13.90
C VAL A 48 -0.77 -9.28 13.99
N ASP A 49 -0.33 -9.92 15.07
CA ASP A 49 1.09 -10.27 15.25
C ASP A 49 1.46 -11.36 14.26
N ALA A 50 2.44 -11.08 13.40
CA ALA A 50 2.88 -12.01 12.37
C ALA A 50 3.44 -13.32 12.96
N GLU A 51 3.97 -13.29 14.19
CA GLU A 51 4.50 -14.48 14.85
C GLU A 51 3.40 -15.48 15.25
N TYR A 52 2.15 -15.06 15.42
CA TYR A 52 1.02 -15.95 15.70
C TYR A 52 0.41 -16.58 14.45
N LEU A 53 0.86 -16.23 13.25
CA LEU A 53 0.37 -16.85 12.01
C LEU A 53 1.13 -18.12 11.63
N GLU A 54 2.25 -18.39 12.30
CA GLU A 54 3.04 -19.61 12.14
C GLU A 54 2.53 -20.70 13.07
N GLU A 55 2.35 -21.92 12.55
CA GLU A 55 1.91 -23.09 13.32
C GLU A 55 2.88 -23.38 14.47
N SER A 56 2.32 -23.78 15.61
CA SER A 56 3.10 -24.00 16.83
C SER A 56 2.44 -25.05 17.72
N THR A 57 3.27 -25.84 18.41
CA THR A 57 2.83 -26.84 19.39
C THR A 57 2.64 -26.28 20.81
N ASP A 58 3.00 -25.02 21.02
CA ASP A 58 2.88 -24.31 22.30
C ASP A 58 1.42 -23.87 22.54
N PRO A 59 0.76 -24.30 23.64
CA PRO A 59 -0.62 -23.92 23.97
C PRO A 59 -0.90 -22.42 24.01
N GLU A 60 0.03 -21.58 24.48
CA GLU A 60 -0.18 -20.13 24.50
C GLU A 60 -0.17 -19.55 23.08
N ARG A 61 0.72 -20.06 22.23
CA ARG A 61 0.79 -19.67 20.81
C ARG A 61 -0.41 -20.18 20.01
N ILE A 62 -0.99 -21.34 20.35
CA ILE A 62 -2.23 -21.83 19.73
C ILE A 62 -3.41 -20.89 19.99
N ALA A 63 -3.55 -20.36 21.20
CA ALA A 63 -4.58 -19.35 21.51
C ALA A 63 -4.33 -18.04 20.72
N GLY A 64 -3.08 -17.61 20.63
CA GLY A 64 -2.67 -16.47 19.78
C GLY A 64 -2.97 -16.70 18.29
N TYR A 65 -2.70 -17.90 17.78
CA TYR A 65 -2.93 -18.33 16.40
C TYR A 65 -4.41 -18.27 16.04
N ASN A 66 -5.28 -18.88 16.85
CA ASN A 66 -6.73 -18.83 16.61
C ASN A 66 -7.24 -17.38 16.59
N LYS A 67 -6.81 -16.55 17.56
CA LYS A 67 -7.16 -15.12 17.61
C LYS A 67 -6.66 -14.34 16.38
N ALA A 68 -5.45 -14.62 15.91
CA ALA A 68 -4.86 -13.99 14.73
C ALA A 68 -5.65 -14.34 13.46
N TRP A 69 -5.92 -15.63 13.23
CA TRP A 69 -6.72 -16.08 12.10
C TRP A 69 -8.17 -15.60 12.15
N ASP A 70 -8.78 -15.49 13.33
CA ASP A 70 -10.13 -14.92 13.46
C ASP A 70 -10.16 -13.41 13.20
N ALA A 71 -9.08 -12.67 13.53
CA ALA A 71 -8.96 -11.26 13.16
C ALA A 71 -8.80 -11.09 11.64
N LEU A 72 -8.07 -11.98 10.96
CA LEU A 72 -7.99 -12.03 9.50
C LEU A 72 -9.36 -12.32 8.87
N ARG A 73 -10.09 -13.35 9.34
CA ARG A 73 -11.43 -13.72 8.84
C ARG A 73 -12.49 -12.63 9.04
N ARG A 74 -12.37 -11.82 10.09
CA ARG A 74 -13.27 -10.69 10.38
C ARG A 74 -12.93 -9.42 9.61
N SER A 75 -11.77 -9.36 8.94
CA SER A 75 -11.33 -8.18 8.21
C SER A 75 -11.61 -8.36 6.72
N GLU A 76 -12.17 -7.33 6.09
CA GLU A 76 -12.48 -7.37 4.66
C GLU A 76 -11.19 -7.50 3.82
N TYR A 77 -10.11 -6.81 4.23
CA TYR A 77 -8.84 -6.74 3.51
C TYR A 77 -7.64 -6.74 4.47
N VAL A 78 -6.48 -7.22 4.00
CA VAL A 78 -5.26 -7.40 4.80
C VAL A 78 -4.08 -6.62 4.21
N ILE A 79 -3.42 -5.82 5.05
CA ILE A 79 -2.10 -5.25 4.76
C ILE A 79 -1.03 -6.18 5.32
N HIS A 80 -0.15 -6.63 4.45
CA HIS A 80 0.98 -7.48 4.81
C HIS A 80 2.27 -6.65 4.84
N LEU A 81 2.89 -6.55 6.02
CA LEU A 81 4.18 -5.85 6.18
C LEU A 81 5.32 -6.82 6.56
N TYR A 82 4.99 -7.98 7.13
CA TYR A 82 5.93 -9.00 7.58
C TYR A 82 5.22 -10.36 7.77
N GLY A 83 5.91 -11.48 7.52
CA GLY A 83 5.44 -12.83 7.87
C GLY A 83 5.23 -13.76 6.68
N ARG A 84 4.89 -15.02 6.98
CA ARG A 84 4.70 -16.13 6.03
C ARG A 84 3.23 -16.57 5.93
N GLY A 85 2.91 -17.45 4.98
CA GLY A 85 1.64 -18.19 4.93
C GLY A 85 0.37 -17.43 4.49
N LEU A 86 0.44 -16.12 4.21
CA LEU A 86 -0.77 -15.31 3.94
C LEU A 86 -1.19 -15.17 2.47
N CYS A 87 -0.64 -15.94 1.52
CA CYS A 87 -0.84 -15.71 0.07
C CYS A 87 -2.29 -15.49 -0.41
N LYS A 88 -3.27 -16.15 0.23
CA LYS A 88 -4.69 -16.04 -0.13
C LYS A 88 -5.41 -14.83 0.48
N TRP A 89 -4.80 -14.19 1.48
CA TRP A 89 -5.42 -13.12 2.28
C TRP A 89 -4.72 -11.77 2.10
N VAL A 90 -3.43 -11.73 1.75
CA VAL A 90 -2.72 -10.49 1.42
C VAL A 90 -3.52 -9.71 0.37
N SER A 91 -3.74 -8.42 0.61
CA SER A 91 -4.46 -7.57 -0.34
C SER A 91 -3.67 -6.31 -0.68
N LEU A 92 -2.86 -5.80 0.26
CA LEU A 92 -1.80 -4.83 0.00
C LEU A 92 -0.50 -5.27 0.70
N GLY A 93 0.51 -5.66 -0.08
CA GLY A 93 1.87 -5.90 0.41
C GLY A 93 2.75 -4.66 0.20
N VAL A 94 3.41 -4.17 1.26
CA VAL A 94 4.33 -3.02 1.18
C VAL A 94 5.76 -3.45 1.47
N CYS A 95 6.70 -3.12 0.59
CA CYS A 95 8.12 -3.46 0.68
C CYS A 95 8.29 -4.99 0.85
N LEU A 96 8.77 -5.45 2.01
CA LEU A 96 8.84 -6.87 2.36
C LEU A 96 7.49 -7.60 2.18
N GLY A 97 6.35 -6.91 2.34
CA GLY A 97 5.03 -7.48 2.07
C GLY A 97 4.85 -7.98 0.63
N MET A 98 5.37 -7.23 -0.36
CA MET A 98 5.37 -7.65 -1.77
C MET A 98 6.30 -8.84 -2.01
N GLN A 99 7.45 -8.87 -1.34
CA GLN A 99 8.44 -9.94 -1.42
C GLN A 99 7.88 -11.25 -0.84
N CYS A 100 7.24 -11.18 0.34
CA CYS A 100 6.49 -12.29 0.94
C CYS A 100 5.38 -12.80 0.03
N ALA A 101 4.62 -11.91 -0.62
CA ALA A 101 3.58 -12.29 -1.58
C ALA A 101 4.16 -13.10 -2.76
N ALA A 102 5.27 -12.64 -3.36
CA ALA A 102 5.95 -13.36 -4.45
C ALA A 102 6.50 -14.73 -4.00
N VAL A 103 7.13 -14.80 -2.82
CA VAL A 103 7.65 -16.04 -2.22
C VAL A 103 6.53 -17.05 -1.98
N GLU A 104 5.45 -16.63 -1.34
CA GLU A 104 4.33 -17.53 -1.04
C GLU A 104 3.57 -17.95 -2.30
N PHE A 105 3.48 -17.10 -3.32
CA PHE A 105 2.92 -17.48 -4.61
C PHE A 105 3.77 -18.55 -5.33
N ALA A 106 5.10 -18.42 -5.28
CA ALA A 106 6.02 -19.44 -5.80
C ALA A 106 5.86 -20.79 -5.09
N ARG A 107 5.68 -20.80 -3.76
CA ARG A 107 5.39 -22.02 -2.98
C ARG A 107 4.07 -22.66 -3.38
N ASN A 108 2.99 -21.87 -3.34
CA ASN A 108 1.62 -22.39 -3.38
C ASN A 108 1.08 -22.60 -4.79
N VAL A 109 1.59 -21.87 -5.81
CA VAL A 109 1.09 -21.93 -7.19
C VAL A 109 2.12 -22.54 -8.14
N LEU A 110 3.41 -22.20 -8.02
CA LEU A 110 4.48 -22.81 -8.83
C LEU A 110 5.03 -24.12 -8.24
N GLY A 111 4.63 -24.49 -7.00
CA GLY A 111 5.06 -25.72 -6.33
C GLY A 111 6.51 -25.72 -5.85
N ILE A 112 7.19 -24.57 -5.84
CA ILE A 112 8.59 -24.43 -5.42
C ILE A 112 8.63 -24.41 -3.89
N LYS A 113 8.62 -25.60 -3.26
CA LYS A 113 8.38 -25.76 -1.81
C LYS A 113 9.31 -24.94 -0.93
N HIS A 114 10.59 -24.85 -1.28
CA HIS A 114 11.61 -24.12 -0.52
C HIS A 114 11.85 -22.69 -1.02
N ALA A 115 11.03 -22.20 -1.96
CA ALA A 115 11.08 -20.81 -2.44
C ALA A 115 11.19 -19.82 -1.28
N ASN A 116 12.19 -18.93 -1.30
CA ASN A 116 12.46 -18.02 -0.19
C ASN A 116 13.28 -16.79 -0.65
N SER A 117 13.56 -15.89 0.30
CA SER A 117 14.49 -14.76 0.12
C SER A 117 15.89 -15.13 0.60
N THR A 118 16.90 -14.72 -0.17
CA THR A 118 18.32 -14.74 0.22
C THR A 118 18.65 -13.91 1.47
N GLU A 119 17.72 -13.05 1.91
CA GLU A 119 17.78 -12.38 3.22
C GLU A 119 17.68 -13.37 4.38
N PHE A 120 16.79 -14.36 4.27
CA PHE A 120 16.47 -15.30 5.33
C PHE A 120 17.23 -16.62 5.21
N ASP A 121 17.57 -17.03 3.99
CA ASP A 121 18.32 -18.26 3.73
C ASP A 121 19.32 -18.07 2.58
N LYS A 122 20.61 -18.25 2.86
CA LYS A 122 21.71 -18.08 1.90
C LYS A 122 22.12 -19.38 1.21
N ALA A 123 21.53 -20.51 1.58
CA ALA A 123 21.83 -21.84 1.04
C ALA A 123 20.88 -22.25 -0.11
N LEU A 124 19.88 -21.43 -0.44
CA LEU A 124 18.90 -21.65 -1.51
C LEU A 124 19.57 -21.88 -2.87
N SER A 125 19.09 -22.88 -3.61
CA SER A 125 19.48 -23.05 -5.02
C SER A 125 18.90 -21.95 -5.91
N ASP A 126 19.50 -21.75 -7.09
CA ASP A 126 19.12 -20.68 -8.03
C ASP A 126 17.62 -20.69 -8.42
N ASP A 127 16.97 -21.87 -8.39
CA ASP A 127 15.54 -22.05 -8.67
C ASP A 127 14.62 -21.84 -7.45
N GLU A 128 15.16 -21.84 -6.23
CA GLU A 128 14.46 -21.51 -4.98
C GLU A 128 14.58 -20.02 -4.60
N GLN A 129 15.53 -19.30 -5.20
CA GLN A 129 15.76 -17.87 -4.96
C GLN A 129 14.70 -16.99 -5.63
N VAL A 130 13.57 -16.75 -4.94
CA VAL A 130 12.52 -15.83 -5.41
C VAL A 130 12.90 -14.37 -5.19
N VAL A 131 13.64 -14.08 -4.12
CA VAL A 131 14.03 -12.72 -3.73
C VAL A 131 15.53 -12.68 -3.44
N ILE A 132 16.25 -11.79 -4.11
CA ILE A 132 17.72 -11.76 -4.18
C ILE A 132 18.30 -10.40 -3.75
N ASP A 133 19.53 -10.41 -3.24
CA ASP A 133 20.28 -9.19 -2.91
C ASP A 133 20.72 -8.46 -4.20
N MET A 134 20.07 -7.32 -4.48
CA MET A 134 20.29 -6.47 -5.66
C MET A 134 20.56 -5.00 -5.25
N PRO A 135 21.65 -4.76 -4.50
CA PRO A 135 21.97 -3.43 -3.98
C PRO A 135 22.33 -2.47 -5.11
N GLU A 136 22.34 -1.18 -4.79
CA GLU A 136 22.70 -0.13 -5.74
C GLU A 136 24.21 0.14 -5.71
N HIS A 137 24.76 0.54 -6.86
CA HIS A 137 26.19 0.74 -7.05
C HIS A 137 26.43 2.18 -7.50
N ASP A 138 26.75 3.06 -6.55
CA ASP A 138 27.10 4.45 -6.85
C ASP A 138 28.44 4.53 -7.60
N ALA A 139 28.39 4.89 -8.88
CA ALA A 139 29.57 5.06 -9.74
C ALA A 139 30.60 6.09 -9.19
N ALA A 140 30.17 6.98 -8.30
CA ALA A 140 31.01 7.96 -7.61
C ALA A 140 31.87 7.35 -6.49
N ASN A 141 31.41 6.29 -5.83
CA ASN A 141 32.07 5.68 -4.66
C ASN A 141 32.70 4.33 -5.00
N LYS A 142 33.61 4.32 -5.98
CA LYS A 142 34.39 3.12 -6.37
C LYS A 142 35.18 2.58 -5.16
N GLY A 143 34.71 1.49 -4.57
CA GLY A 143 35.33 0.83 -3.41
C GLY A 143 34.42 0.71 -2.19
N ALA A 144 33.30 1.45 -2.12
CA ALA A 144 32.23 1.16 -1.18
C ALA A 144 31.39 -0.02 -1.69
N GLY A 145 30.96 -0.91 -0.78
CA GLY A 145 30.05 -2.00 -1.13
C GLY A 145 28.65 -1.49 -1.53
N GLY A 146 27.84 -2.37 -2.12
CA GLY A 146 26.50 -2.02 -2.59
C GLY A 146 25.60 -1.40 -1.50
N THR A 147 24.92 -0.31 -1.86
CA THR A 147 24.09 0.50 -0.96
C THR A 147 22.62 0.07 -1.00
N MET A 148 21.82 0.52 -0.02
CA MET A 148 20.37 0.34 -0.03
C MET A 148 19.72 1.25 -1.08
N ARG A 149 18.70 0.74 -1.78
CA ARG A 149 17.79 1.55 -2.61
C ARG A 149 16.96 2.45 -1.70
N LEU A 150 17.36 3.72 -1.63
CA LEU A 150 16.86 4.71 -0.68
C LEU A 150 16.39 5.98 -1.39
N GLY A 151 15.32 6.60 -0.88
CA GLY A 151 14.85 7.92 -1.30
C GLY A 151 13.77 7.86 -2.37
N LEU A 152 13.51 8.99 -3.02
CA LEU A 152 12.49 9.10 -4.08
C LEU A 152 13.05 8.52 -5.39
N ARG A 153 12.30 7.61 -6.02
CA ARG A 153 12.68 6.87 -7.25
C ARG A 153 11.54 6.84 -8.24
N GLU A 154 11.83 6.75 -9.53
CA GLU A 154 10.82 6.70 -10.58
C GLU A 154 10.49 5.25 -10.99
N THR A 155 9.19 4.94 -10.98
CA THR A 155 8.61 3.70 -11.50
C THR A 155 7.80 4.02 -12.75
N VAL A 156 7.95 3.21 -13.81
CA VAL A 156 7.11 3.23 -15.00
C VAL A 156 6.11 2.07 -15.00
N PHE A 157 4.87 2.31 -15.41
CA PHE A 157 3.87 1.26 -15.61
C PHE A 157 4.10 0.50 -16.92
N LEU A 158 4.01 -0.84 -16.86
CA LEU A 158 4.24 -1.73 -18.01
C LEU A 158 2.99 -1.94 -18.88
N THR A 159 1.80 -1.76 -18.31
CA THR A 159 0.49 -1.82 -18.99
C THR A 159 -0.43 -0.68 -18.51
N ASP A 160 -1.34 -0.23 -19.36
CA ASP A 160 -2.38 0.74 -19.00
C ASP A 160 -3.63 0.09 -18.37
N SER A 161 -3.73 -1.26 -18.37
CA SER A 161 -4.90 -2.01 -17.91
C SER A 161 -5.01 -2.19 -16.38
N CYS A 162 -3.89 -2.08 -15.65
CA CYS A 162 -3.81 -2.44 -14.23
C CYS A 162 -4.51 -1.43 -13.29
N LYS A 163 -4.86 -1.89 -12.07
CA LYS A 163 -5.60 -1.10 -11.08
C LYS A 163 -4.75 0.07 -10.55
N LEU A 164 -3.48 -0.17 -10.25
CA LEU A 164 -2.58 0.88 -9.77
C LEU A 164 -2.44 2.03 -10.76
N ARG A 165 -2.24 1.74 -12.05
CA ARG A 165 -2.13 2.77 -13.11
C ARG A 165 -3.36 3.69 -13.18
N LYS A 166 -4.56 3.10 -13.01
CA LYS A 166 -5.84 3.82 -12.97
C LYS A 166 -6.00 4.64 -11.69
N LEU A 167 -5.58 4.11 -10.54
CA LEU A 167 -5.62 4.80 -9.24
C LEU A 167 -4.63 5.97 -9.16
N TYR A 168 -3.41 5.84 -9.69
CA TYR A 168 -2.43 6.92 -9.74
C TYR A 168 -2.72 7.96 -10.83
N GLY A 169 -3.39 7.58 -11.92
CA GLY A 169 -3.70 8.48 -13.04
C GLY A 169 -2.51 8.84 -13.94
N ALA A 170 -1.26 8.53 -13.57
CA ALA A 170 -0.05 8.83 -14.32
C ALA A 170 0.65 7.58 -14.90
N ARG A 171 1.38 7.73 -16.03
CA ARG A 171 2.18 6.64 -16.68
C ARG A 171 3.49 6.32 -15.94
N ARG A 172 4.02 7.29 -15.20
CA ARG A 172 5.14 7.14 -14.28
C ARG A 172 4.75 7.72 -12.93
N VAL A 173 5.33 7.19 -11.86
CA VAL A 173 5.15 7.67 -10.49
C VAL A 173 6.50 7.80 -9.82
N SER A 174 6.58 8.64 -8.78
CA SER A 174 7.79 8.74 -7.97
C SER A 174 7.45 8.47 -6.51
N GLU A 175 8.04 7.43 -5.95
CA GLU A 175 7.71 6.92 -4.62
C GLU A 175 8.97 6.69 -3.78
N ARG A 176 8.82 6.52 -2.46
CA ARG A 176 9.96 6.43 -1.53
C ARG A 176 10.36 4.98 -1.26
N HIS A 177 11.62 4.64 -1.54
CA HIS A 177 12.19 3.32 -1.28
C HIS A 177 13.07 3.33 -0.03
N ARG A 178 13.14 2.16 0.63
CA ARG A 178 14.06 1.87 1.74
C ARG A 178 14.29 0.35 1.86
N HIS A 179 14.85 -0.26 0.82
CA HIS A 179 15.14 -1.70 0.78
C HIS A 179 16.46 -2.01 0.06
N ARG A 180 16.70 -3.29 -0.19
CA ARG A 180 17.95 -3.82 -0.77
C ARG A 180 17.72 -5.12 -1.56
N TYR A 181 16.77 -5.94 -1.10
CA TYR A 181 16.33 -7.15 -1.77
C TYR A 181 15.25 -6.84 -2.81
N GLU A 182 15.26 -7.59 -3.91
CA GLU A 182 14.36 -7.47 -5.06
C GLU A 182 13.85 -8.84 -5.48
N VAL A 183 12.69 -8.89 -6.15
CA VAL A 183 12.20 -10.14 -6.76
C VAL A 183 13.13 -10.52 -7.92
N ASN A 184 13.60 -11.76 -7.92
CA ASN A 184 14.57 -12.27 -8.89
C ASN A 184 14.02 -12.18 -10.34
N PRO A 185 14.66 -11.43 -11.25
CA PRO A 185 14.18 -11.30 -12.62
C PRO A 185 14.08 -12.63 -13.39
N GLU A 186 14.82 -13.68 -13.00
CA GLU A 186 14.74 -15.01 -13.61
C GLU A 186 13.43 -15.74 -13.29
N ILE A 187 12.78 -15.45 -12.15
CA ILE A 187 11.50 -16.08 -11.76
C ILE A 187 10.28 -15.24 -12.13
N VAL A 188 10.42 -13.92 -12.28
CA VAL A 188 9.36 -12.97 -12.63
C VAL A 188 8.49 -13.43 -13.82
N PRO A 189 9.04 -13.94 -14.94
CA PRO A 189 8.23 -14.51 -16.04
C PRO A 189 7.37 -15.70 -15.64
N LYS A 190 7.89 -16.60 -14.80
CA LYS A 190 7.15 -17.79 -14.32
C LYS A 190 5.98 -17.39 -13.42
N LEU A 191 6.22 -16.44 -12.50
CA LEU A 191 5.20 -15.85 -11.63
C LEU A 191 4.10 -15.17 -12.46
N SER A 192 4.48 -14.36 -13.44
CA SER A 192 3.55 -13.62 -14.31
C SER A 192 2.65 -14.55 -15.11
N ARG A 193 3.21 -15.59 -15.76
CA ARG A 193 2.41 -16.59 -16.51
C ARG A 193 1.43 -17.36 -15.64
N ALA A 194 1.72 -17.52 -14.35
CA ALA A 194 0.81 -18.18 -13.41
C ALA A 194 -0.23 -17.24 -12.80
N GLY A 195 -0.23 -15.94 -13.15
CA GLY A 195 -1.25 -14.96 -12.78
C GLY A 195 -0.77 -13.85 -11.82
N LEU A 196 0.47 -13.88 -11.32
CA LEU A 196 1.03 -12.82 -10.48
C LEU A 196 1.75 -11.78 -11.37
N LEU A 197 0.97 -10.86 -11.94
CA LEU A 197 1.42 -9.93 -12.97
C LEU A 197 2.27 -8.80 -12.36
N PHE A 198 3.49 -8.61 -12.86
CA PHE A 198 4.30 -7.45 -12.51
C PHE A 198 3.95 -6.28 -13.44
N VAL A 199 3.48 -5.18 -12.86
CA VAL A 199 2.84 -4.08 -13.61
C VAL A 199 3.64 -2.77 -13.59
N GLY A 200 4.73 -2.72 -12.83
CA GLY A 200 5.60 -1.54 -12.72
C GLY A 200 7.06 -1.89 -12.52
N MET A 201 7.95 -1.10 -13.13
CA MET A 201 9.41 -1.31 -13.16
C MET A 201 10.15 -0.01 -12.84
N GLY A 202 11.22 -0.08 -12.04
CA GLY A 202 12.05 1.08 -11.73
C GLY A 202 12.93 1.53 -12.90
N THR A 203 13.13 2.83 -13.09
CA THR A 203 13.87 3.40 -14.24
C THR A 203 15.28 3.94 -13.91
N ASP A 204 15.65 4.11 -12.64
CA ASP A 204 16.80 4.97 -12.24
C ASP A 204 18.22 4.40 -12.49
N GLU A 205 18.38 3.36 -13.30
CA GLU A 205 19.69 2.77 -13.64
C GLU A 205 20.50 3.73 -14.55
N LYS A 206 21.18 4.71 -13.94
CA LYS A 206 22.30 5.39 -14.58
C LYS A 206 23.36 4.32 -14.92
N PRO A 207 23.75 4.15 -16.19
CA PRO A 207 24.70 3.10 -16.55
C PRO A 207 26.03 3.32 -15.84
N THR A 208 26.42 2.37 -15.00
CA THR A 208 27.76 2.29 -14.40
C THR A 208 28.78 2.16 -15.51
N SER A 209 29.56 3.22 -15.74
CA SER A 209 30.43 3.37 -16.91
C SER A 209 31.75 2.60 -16.79
N VAL A 210 31.68 1.27 -16.66
CA VAL A 210 32.83 0.35 -16.81
C VAL A 210 32.33 -0.96 -17.44
N VAL A 211 33.15 -1.56 -18.32
CA VAL A 211 32.81 -2.75 -19.14
C VAL A 211 31.80 -2.47 -20.26
N ALA A 212 32.23 -1.64 -21.20
CA ALA A 212 31.79 -1.78 -22.58
C ALA A 212 32.40 -3.06 -23.17
N ASP A 213 31.77 -4.21 -22.90
CA ASP A 213 32.08 -5.47 -23.60
C ASP A 213 30.82 -6.05 -24.26
N ARG A 214 31.04 -6.78 -25.34
CA ARG A 214 30.15 -6.83 -26.51
C ARG A 214 28.97 -7.79 -26.31
N ARG A 215 27.90 -7.35 -25.62
CA ARG A 215 26.50 -7.84 -25.78
C ARG A 215 25.44 -7.14 -24.91
N THR A 216 25.82 -6.31 -23.94
CA THR A 216 24.87 -5.66 -23.03
C THR A 216 24.14 -4.49 -23.71
N GLN A 217 22.82 -4.43 -23.57
CA GLN A 217 22.01 -3.29 -24.02
C GLN A 217 21.92 -2.23 -22.91
N SER A 218 21.80 -0.96 -23.28
CA SER A 218 21.75 0.13 -22.32
C SER A 218 20.43 0.14 -21.53
N SER A 219 20.49 0.61 -20.28
CA SER A 219 19.31 0.79 -19.42
C SER A 219 18.22 1.64 -20.10
N ALA A 220 18.62 2.67 -20.85
CA ALA A 220 17.73 3.48 -21.68
C ALA A 220 16.88 2.65 -22.66
N THR A 221 17.43 1.58 -23.27
CA THR A 221 16.65 0.71 -24.17
C THR A 221 15.64 -0.15 -23.41
N LEU A 222 15.92 -0.54 -22.17
CA LEU A 222 14.98 -1.28 -21.31
C LEU A 222 13.84 -0.37 -20.83
N VAL A 223 14.15 0.87 -20.45
CA VAL A 223 13.13 1.88 -20.13
C VAL A 223 12.26 2.17 -21.34
N GLN A 224 12.84 2.30 -22.53
CA GLN A 224 12.07 2.47 -23.77
C GLN A 224 11.15 1.26 -24.05
N LEU A 225 11.60 0.01 -23.85
CA LEU A 225 10.73 -1.16 -23.97
C LEU A 225 9.56 -1.17 -22.97
N ALA A 226 9.82 -0.76 -21.72
CA ALA A 226 8.79 -0.64 -20.70
C ALA A 226 7.74 0.40 -21.12
N GLU A 227 8.18 1.54 -21.67
CA GLU A 227 7.34 2.67 -22.05
C GLU A 227 6.56 2.51 -23.34
N VAL A 228 7.08 1.75 -24.31
CA VAL A 228 6.45 1.52 -25.61
C VAL A 228 5.04 0.95 -25.40
N GLU A 229 4.07 1.69 -25.95
CA GLU A 229 2.68 1.28 -26.02
C GLU A 229 2.52 0.13 -27.01
N THR A 230 1.69 -0.84 -26.65
CA THR A 230 1.32 -1.93 -27.56
C THR A 230 0.32 -1.40 -28.57
N GLN A 231 0.85 -0.81 -29.64
CA GLN A 231 0.11 -0.34 -30.81
C GLN A 231 -0.45 -1.52 -31.63
N SER A 232 -1.42 -2.22 -31.04
CA SER A 232 -2.18 -3.29 -31.69
C SER A 232 -3.44 -3.60 -30.86
N ASN A 233 -4.45 -2.74 -31.00
CA ASN A 233 -5.88 -3.06 -30.90
C ASN A 233 -6.74 -1.84 -31.28
N SER A 234 -6.65 -1.43 -32.55
CA SER A 234 -7.60 -0.54 -33.21
C SER A 234 -8.24 -1.25 -34.41
N SER A 235 -8.85 -2.40 -34.12
CA SER A 235 -9.68 -3.17 -35.04
C SER A 235 -10.95 -3.55 -34.28
N GLN A 236 -12.11 -3.26 -34.86
CA GLN A 236 -13.41 -3.71 -34.33
C GLN A 236 -13.50 -5.23 -34.40
N GLU A 237 -13.99 -5.89 -33.35
CA GLU A 237 -14.83 -7.09 -33.49
C GLU A 237 -15.96 -7.05 -32.44
N ASP A 238 -17.14 -7.52 -32.84
CA ASP A 238 -18.38 -7.46 -32.08
C ASP A 238 -18.58 -8.68 -31.14
N LEU A 239 -19.32 -8.45 -30.06
CA LEU A 239 -20.26 -9.38 -29.37
C LEU A 239 -19.86 -10.88 -29.21
N SER A 240 -19.55 -11.29 -27.99
CA SER A 240 -20.23 -12.44 -27.33
C SER A 240 -19.99 -12.50 -25.81
N GLU A 241 -21.00 -12.95 -25.07
CA GLU A 241 -20.96 -13.08 -23.60
C GLU A 241 -20.36 -14.43 -23.15
N THR A 242 -19.03 -14.49 -22.97
CA THR A 242 -18.38 -15.37 -21.98
C THR A 242 -17.05 -14.75 -21.56
N VAL A 243 -17.02 -14.02 -20.43
CA VAL A 243 -15.80 -13.35 -19.96
C VAL A 243 -14.93 -14.35 -19.18
N GLU A 244 -14.18 -15.18 -19.90
CA GLU A 244 -12.95 -15.74 -19.33
C GLU A 244 -11.90 -14.62 -19.17
N PRO A 245 -11.03 -14.68 -18.14
CA PRO A 245 -10.08 -13.61 -17.87
C PRO A 245 -8.95 -13.60 -18.90
N VAL A 246 -9.14 -12.84 -19.99
CA VAL A 246 -8.13 -12.59 -21.03
C VAL A 246 -6.85 -12.09 -20.36
N VAL A 247 -5.82 -12.95 -20.39
CA VAL A 247 -4.47 -12.58 -19.97
C VAL A 247 -3.97 -11.51 -20.92
N ASP A 248 -3.40 -10.43 -20.38
CA ASP A 248 -2.74 -9.38 -21.15
C ASP A 248 -1.44 -9.95 -21.78
N ASN A 249 -1.60 -10.66 -22.90
CA ASN A 249 -0.50 -11.33 -23.61
C ASN A 249 0.62 -10.34 -23.98
N ASN A 250 0.24 -9.09 -24.26
CA ASN A 250 1.18 -8.00 -24.52
C ASN A 250 2.03 -7.68 -23.28
N LEU A 251 1.43 -7.60 -22.09
CA LEU A 251 2.16 -7.45 -20.83
C LEU A 251 3.08 -8.65 -20.57
N LEU A 252 2.61 -9.89 -20.74
CA LEU A 252 3.46 -11.07 -20.53
C LEU A 252 4.68 -11.07 -21.46
N THR A 253 4.49 -10.83 -22.76
CA THR A 253 5.61 -10.73 -23.72
C THR A 253 6.57 -9.60 -23.36
N LYS A 254 6.05 -8.45 -22.89
CA LYS A 254 6.89 -7.33 -22.41
C LYS A 254 7.73 -7.73 -21.19
N ILE A 255 7.13 -8.40 -20.20
CA ILE A 255 7.84 -8.89 -19.00
C ILE A 255 8.92 -9.90 -19.39
N GLU A 256 8.62 -10.85 -20.29
CA GLU A 256 9.59 -11.83 -20.78
C GLU A 256 10.76 -11.17 -21.50
N GLU A 257 10.50 -10.25 -22.42
CA GLU A 257 11.53 -9.54 -23.18
C GLU A 257 12.41 -8.66 -22.27
N LEU A 258 11.82 -8.01 -21.27
CA LEU A 258 12.54 -7.27 -20.22
C LEU A 258 13.46 -8.23 -19.44
N CYS A 259 12.93 -9.26 -18.78
CA CYS A 259 13.71 -10.23 -18.00
C CYS A 259 14.72 -11.05 -18.82
N ARG A 260 14.51 -11.19 -20.14
CA ARG A 260 15.49 -11.79 -21.06
C ARG A 260 16.67 -10.85 -21.35
N ARG A 261 16.48 -9.53 -21.25
CA ARG A 261 17.48 -8.51 -21.62
C ARG A 261 18.21 -7.89 -20.44
N GLY A 262 17.53 -7.66 -19.33
CA GLY A 262 18.15 -7.30 -18.04
C GLY A 262 18.25 -8.47 -17.06
N GLY A 263 18.58 -8.20 -15.80
CA GLY A 263 18.79 -9.22 -14.77
C GLY A 263 19.14 -8.63 -13.41
N ASP A 264 20.12 -9.22 -12.73
CA ASP A 264 20.48 -8.95 -11.33
C ASP A 264 21.38 -7.72 -11.08
N GLY A 265 21.76 -6.98 -12.14
CA GLY A 265 22.73 -5.88 -12.06
C GLY A 265 24.20 -6.32 -11.97
N LYS A 266 24.49 -7.63 -11.93
CA LYS A 266 25.86 -8.19 -11.91
C LYS A 266 26.23 -8.77 -13.27
N LYS A 267 25.35 -9.58 -13.86
CA LYS A 267 25.55 -10.23 -15.18
C LYS A 267 24.93 -9.44 -16.34
N ARG A 268 23.79 -8.78 -16.06
CA ARG A 268 22.97 -8.00 -17.00
C ARG A 268 22.46 -6.75 -16.29
N THR A 269 22.16 -5.69 -17.04
CA THR A 269 21.56 -4.43 -16.55
C THR A 269 20.40 -4.72 -15.59
N ALA A 270 20.34 -4.09 -14.43
CA ALA A 270 19.39 -4.53 -13.41
C ALA A 270 17.95 -4.17 -13.80
N ILE A 271 17.03 -5.10 -13.56
CA ILE A 271 15.59 -4.85 -13.70
C ILE A 271 14.96 -5.08 -12.34
N ARG A 272 14.32 -4.04 -11.81
CA ARG A 272 13.62 -4.06 -10.52
C ARG A 272 12.13 -3.96 -10.81
N MET A 273 11.39 -5.01 -10.49
CA MET A 273 9.93 -4.99 -10.57
C MET A 273 9.38 -4.43 -9.26
N GLU A 274 8.69 -3.30 -9.32
CA GLU A 274 8.35 -2.49 -8.15
C GLU A 274 6.86 -2.53 -7.80
N MET A 275 6.03 -3.10 -8.69
CA MET A 275 4.59 -3.27 -8.49
C MET A 275 4.12 -4.62 -9.04
N LEU A 276 3.24 -5.31 -8.31
CA LEU A 276 2.53 -6.51 -8.77
C LEU A 276 1.03 -6.45 -8.48
N GLU A 277 0.25 -7.17 -9.28
CA GLU A 277 -1.17 -7.44 -9.09
C GLU A 277 -1.50 -8.92 -9.34
N LEU A 278 -2.39 -9.52 -8.54
CA LEU A 278 -2.90 -10.87 -8.82
C LEU A 278 -4.07 -10.78 -9.80
N GLN A 279 -3.99 -11.53 -10.92
CA GLN A 279 -5.06 -11.66 -11.89
C GLN A 279 -6.31 -12.30 -11.25
N GLY A 280 -7.50 -11.79 -11.60
CA GLY A 280 -8.78 -12.27 -11.06
C GLY A 280 -9.11 -11.82 -9.62
N HIS A 281 -8.16 -11.28 -8.85
CA HIS A 281 -8.44 -10.81 -7.49
C HIS A 281 -8.99 -9.36 -7.49
N PRO A 282 -10.05 -9.04 -6.72
CA PRO A 282 -10.65 -7.70 -6.67
C PRO A 282 -9.64 -6.61 -6.32
N TYR A 283 -8.84 -6.83 -5.28
CA TYR A 283 -7.68 -6.00 -4.97
C TYR A 283 -6.60 -6.82 -4.26
N PHE A 284 -5.62 -7.28 -5.03
CA PHE A 284 -4.37 -7.84 -4.53
C PHE A 284 -3.26 -7.06 -5.19
N VAL A 285 -2.51 -6.32 -4.39
CA VAL A 285 -1.47 -5.40 -4.85
C VAL A 285 -0.23 -5.60 -4.00
N GLY A 286 0.94 -5.62 -4.63
CA GLY A 286 2.24 -5.54 -3.95
C GLY A 286 3.01 -4.36 -4.51
N VAL A 287 3.67 -3.59 -3.63
CA VAL A 287 4.56 -2.50 -4.00
C VAL A 287 5.88 -2.58 -3.23
N GLN A 288 7.01 -2.36 -3.89
CA GLN A 288 8.34 -2.36 -3.24
C GLN A 288 8.61 -1.06 -2.46
N TYR A 289 8.05 0.06 -2.93
CA TYR A 289 8.14 1.35 -2.27
C TYR A 289 7.22 1.45 -1.05
N HIS A 290 7.34 2.57 -0.33
CA HIS A 290 6.56 2.92 0.87
C HIS A 290 5.50 3.99 0.56
N PRO A 291 4.31 3.60 0.04
CA PRO A 291 3.24 4.52 -0.34
C PRO A 291 2.70 5.39 0.82
N GLU A 292 2.95 5.01 2.06
CA GLU A 292 2.48 5.72 3.24
C GLU A 292 3.13 7.09 3.41
N TYR A 293 4.37 7.28 2.93
CA TYR A 293 5.14 8.52 3.13
C TYR A 293 4.68 9.69 2.26
N LEU A 294 3.99 9.44 1.14
CA LEU A 294 3.42 10.48 0.28
C LEU A 294 1.92 10.72 0.54
N SER A 295 1.32 9.97 1.46
CA SER A 295 -0.09 10.14 1.83
C SER A 295 -0.33 11.42 2.62
N HIS A 296 -1.34 12.20 2.25
CA HIS A 296 -1.74 13.40 2.97
C HIS A 296 -3.27 13.57 3.03
N PRO A 297 -3.84 14.35 3.97
CA PRO A 297 -5.29 14.40 4.19
C PRO A 297 -6.13 14.83 2.97
N LEU A 298 -5.54 15.62 2.06
CA LEU A 298 -6.23 16.13 0.87
C LEU A 298 -6.12 15.21 -0.34
N GLN A 299 -5.15 14.29 -0.36
CA GLN A 299 -4.94 13.31 -1.41
C GLN A 299 -4.34 12.05 -0.75
N PRO A 300 -5.18 11.02 -0.51
CA PRO A 300 -4.73 9.78 0.10
C PRO A 300 -3.77 9.07 -0.85
N SER A 301 -2.97 8.17 -0.30
CA SER A 301 -2.02 7.42 -1.13
C SER A 301 -2.78 6.41 -2.00
N PRO A 302 -2.59 6.36 -3.33
CA PRO A 302 -3.44 5.57 -4.22
C PRO A 302 -3.51 4.07 -3.88
N PRO A 303 -2.43 3.37 -3.46
CA PRO A 303 -2.53 1.98 -3.03
C PRO A 303 -3.39 1.76 -1.77
N PHE A 304 -3.32 2.67 -0.79
CA PHE A 304 -4.18 2.63 0.40
C PHE A 304 -5.62 3.02 0.09
N PHE A 305 -5.83 3.96 -0.83
CA PHE A 305 -7.18 4.37 -1.25
C PHE A 305 -7.87 3.28 -2.06
N GLY A 306 -7.15 2.62 -2.98
CA GLY A 306 -7.63 1.44 -3.70
C GLY A 306 -8.04 0.31 -2.75
N LEU A 307 -7.21 0.02 -1.74
CA LEU A 307 -7.49 -0.97 -0.70
C LEU A 307 -8.80 -0.69 0.05
N VAL A 308 -8.96 0.53 0.56
CA VAL A 308 -10.18 0.92 1.30
C VAL A 308 -11.40 0.92 0.38
N CYS A 309 -11.25 1.35 -0.88
CA CYS A 309 -12.33 1.30 -1.87
C CYS A 309 -12.71 -0.14 -2.24
N ALA A 310 -11.76 -1.09 -2.21
CA ALA A 310 -12.04 -2.51 -2.42
C ALA A 310 -12.84 -3.08 -1.23
N ALA A 311 -12.41 -2.75 -0.01
CA ALA A 311 -13.09 -3.13 1.24
C ALA A 311 -14.51 -2.56 1.36
N SER A 312 -14.76 -1.37 0.81
CA SER A 312 -16.07 -0.72 0.81
C SER A 312 -16.94 -1.03 -0.41
N ASN A 313 -16.51 -1.91 -1.33
CA ASN A 313 -17.17 -2.17 -2.63
C ASN A 313 -17.32 -0.94 -3.54
N GLN A 314 -16.48 0.09 -3.36
CA GLN A 314 -16.45 1.33 -4.16
C GLN A 314 -15.44 1.29 -5.32
N LEU A 315 -14.50 0.32 -5.33
CA LEU A 315 -13.38 0.26 -6.27
C LEU A 315 -13.82 0.19 -7.74
N GLU A 316 -14.76 -0.68 -8.08
CA GLU A 316 -15.25 -0.81 -9.47
C GLU A 316 -15.81 0.50 -10.03
N GLY A 317 -16.56 1.24 -9.20
CA GLY A 317 -17.04 2.57 -9.56
C GLY A 317 -15.88 3.53 -9.82
N LEU A 318 -14.90 3.57 -8.91
CA LEU A 318 -13.70 4.41 -9.02
C LEU A 318 -12.88 4.11 -10.28
N LEU A 319 -12.63 2.82 -10.58
CA LEU A 319 -11.88 2.39 -11.77
C LEU A 319 -12.59 2.70 -13.09
N ARG A 320 -13.93 2.81 -13.08
CA ARG A 320 -14.75 3.29 -14.22
C ARG A 320 -14.85 4.81 -14.31
N GLY A 321 -14.10 5.56 -13.48
CA GLY A 321 -14.06 7.02 -13.49
C GLY A 321 -15.12 7.70 -12.61
N SER A 322 -15.83 6.95 -11.76
CA SER A 322 -16.75 7.55 -10.78
C SER A 322 -15.96 8.39 -9.77
N LYS A 323 -16.23 9.69 -9.72
CA LYS A 323 -15.61 10.60 -8.76
C LYS A 323 -16.19 10.36 -7.37
N ILE A 324 -15.49 9.59 -6.54
CA ILE A 324 -15.71 9.63 -5.08
C ILE A 324 -15.48 11.09 -4.65
N PRO A 325 -16.48 11.80 -4.10
CA PRO A 325 -16.34 13.23 -3.82
C PRO A 325 -15.31 13.45 -2.72
N SER A 326 -14.12 13.92 -3.09
CA SER A 326 -13.07 14.25 -2.13
C SER A 326 -13.59 15.26 -1.09
N PRO A 327 -13.05 15.30 0.14
CA PRO A 327 -13.38 16.34 1.11
C PRO A 327 -13.21 17.75 0.53
N MET A 328 -12.23 17.96 -0.35
CA MET A 328 -12.05 19.23 -1.08
C MET A 328 -13.13 19.51 -2.12
N THR A 329 -13.70 18.49 -2.76
CA THR A 329 -14.86 18.66 -3.65
C THR A 329 -16.08 19.10 -2.84
N VAL A 330 -16.32 18.45 -1.69
CA VAL A 330 -17.42 18.82 -0.77
C VAL A 330 -17.21 20.23 -0.20
N LEU A 331 -15.99 20.58 0.21
CA LEU A 331 -15.65 21.92 0.72
C LEU A 331 -15.78 22.99 -0.37
N LYS A 332 -15.26 22.78 -1.59
CA LYS A 332 -15.44 23.72 -2.71
C LYS A 332 -16.91 23.87 -3.11
N SER A 333 -17.70 22.79 -3.09
CA SER A 333 -19.15 22.87 -3.28
C SER A 333 -19.83 23.70 -2.17
N ALA A 334 -19.40 23.58 -0.91
CA ALA A 334 -19.91 24.38 0.20
C ALA A 334 -19.47 25.85 0.14
N GLU A 335 -18.23 26.14 -0.27
CA GLU A 335 -17.74 27.50 -0.55
C GLU A 335 -18.53 28.17 -1.69
N ASN A 336 -18.82 27.42 -2.75
CA ASN A 336 -19.62 27.91 -3.87
C ASN A 336 -21.09 28.12 -3.46
N TYR A 337 -21.63 27.28 -2.57
CA TYR A 337 -22.96 27.50 -1.98
C TYR A 337 -22.99 28.76 -1.11
N SER A 338 -21.95 28.98 -0.28
CA SER A 338 -21.78 30.20 0.52
C SER A 338 -21.71 31.47 -0.35
N LYS A 339 -20.95 31.44 -1.44
CA LYS A 339 -20.89 32.54 -2.43
C LYS A 339 -22.23 32.83 -3.10
N GLY A 340 -23.14 31.85 -3.17
CA GLY A 340 -24.51 32.03 -3.66
C GLY A 340 -25.43 32.76 -2.67
N LEU A 341 -25.09 32.79 -1.37
CA LEU A 341 -25.86 33.53 -0.35
C LEU A 341 -25.29 34.94 -0.08
N THR A 342 -24.00 35.18 -0.33
CA THR A 342 -23.35 36.47 -0.04
C THR A 342 -23.47 37.48 -1.18
N ASN A 343 -24.69 37.92 -1.47
CA ASN A 343 -24.93 39.25 -2.09
C ASN A 343 -25.15 40.33 -1.01
N GLY A 344 -24.67 40.06 0.21
CA GLY A 344 -24.57 40.97 1.34
C GLY A 344 -23.23 40.76 2.03
N THR A 345 -22.50 41.85 2.26
CA THR A 345 -21.09 41.91 2.67
C THR A 345 -20.77 41.17 3.97
N LEU A 346 -19.76 40.29 3.94
CA LEU A 346 -18.80 40.11 5.04
C LEU A 346 -17.53 39.38 4.53
N HIS A 347 -16.38 40.05 4.58
CA HIS A 347 -15.08 39.45 4.26
C HIS A 347 -14.52 38.70 5.47
N ALA A 348 -14.07 37.46 5.27
CA ALA A 348 -13.19 36.75 6.20
C ALA A 348 -12.08 36.03 5.40
N THR A 349 -10.94 36.69 5.25
CA THR A 349 -9.70 36.09 4.74
C THR A 349 -8.91 35.40 5.87
N HIS A 350 -8.01 34.49 5.50
CA HIS A 350 -7.13 33.75 6.41
C HIS A 350 -6.31 34.69 7.34
N SER A 351 -6.77 34.87 8.59
CA SER A 351 -6.04 35.54 9.68
C SER A 351 -6.54 35.12 11.09
N PHE A 352 -6.72 33.81 11.33
CA PHE A 352 -7.15 33.28 12.65
C PHE A 352 -6.39 32.00 13.05
N VAL A 353 -5.07 32.11 13.24
CA VAL A 353 -4.26 31.12 13.99
C VAL A 353 -3.24 31.80 14.92
N ASN A 354 -2.63 32.92 14.53
CA ASN A 354 -1.61 33.60 15.34
C ASN A 354 -2.13 34.82 16.13
N LYS A 355 -3.16 34.66 16.97
CA LYS A 355 -3.42 35.58 18.10
C LYS A 355 -4.30 35.00 19.23
N MET A 356 -3.87 33.88 19.81
CA MET A 356 -4.40 33.38 21.09
C MET A 356 -3.26 33.01 22.05
N GLY A 357 -2.31 33.92 22.16
CA GLY A 357 -1.05 33.76 22.91
C GLY A 357 -0.45 35.10 23.33
N SER A 358 -1.29 36.04 23.76
CA SER A 358 -0.95 37.24 24.53
C SER A 358 -2.24 38.04 24.75
N LEU A 359 -2.85 37.85 25.93
CA LEU A 359 -3.84 38.73 26.58
C LEU A 359 -4.09 38.18 27.99
N ASN A 360 -3.01 38.11 28.77
CA ASN A 360 -3.02 37.86 30.20
C ASN A 360 -2.33 39.07 30.85
N GLU A 361 -3.07 40.15 31.05
CA GLU A 361 -2.73 41.22 32.01
C GLU A 361 -3.91 42.19 32.13
N GLN A 362 -4.27 42.52 33.39
CA GLN A 362 -5.14 43.62 33.82
C GLN A 362 -6.60 43.59 33.34
N VAL A 363 -7.52 43.18 34.23
CA VAL A 363 -8.40 44.11 34.99
C VAL A 363 -8.81 43.41 36.31
N ASP A 364 -8.39 43.97 37.44
CA ASP A 364 -8.95 43.68 38.77
C ASP A 364 -10.22 44.53 39.03
N GLU A 365 -10.90 44.28 40.15
CA GLU A 365 -12.16 44.88 40.62
C GLU A 365 -13.45 44.34 39.97
N TYR A 366 -14.09 43.39 40.66
CA TYR A 366 -15.44 43.58 41.23
C TYR A 366 -15.76 42.42 42.20
N GLU A 367 -15.23 42.46 43.41
CA GLU A 367 -15.76 41.64 44.53
C GLU A 367 -16.98 42.33 45.15
N GLY A 368 -18.07 41.58 45.35
CA GLY A 368 -19.27 42.14 45.97
C GLY A 368 -20.43 41.16 46.15
N LEU A 369 -20.45 40.50 47.32
CA LEU A 369 -21.62 39.89 48.00
C LEU A 369 -22.10 38.46 47.61
N ARG A 370 -21.73 37.51 48.49
CA ARG A 370 -22.61 36.52 49.20
C ARG A 370 -23.38 35.43 48.41
N SER A 371 -23.72 34.25 48.95
CA SER A 371 -23.22 33.41 50.08
C SER A 371 -24.08 32.13 50.18
N ALA A 372 -23.51 30.95 50.48
CA ALA A 372 -24.20 29.65 50.75
C ALA A 372 -25.12 29.13 49.61
N GLY A 373 -25.43 27.84 49.38
CA GLY A 373 -25.14 26.57 50.06
C GLY A 373 -26.01 25.45 49.41
N ASP A 374 -25.86 24.15 49.67
CA ASP A 374 -24.79 23.42 50.37
C ASP A 374 -24.71 21.92 49.94
N ALA A 375 -23.57 21.31 50.27
CA ALA A 375 -23.24 19.87 50.46
C ALA A 375 -24.34 18.77 50.41
N GLU A 376 -24.06 17.69 49.63
CA GLU A 376 -24.25 16.22 49.87
C GLU A 376 -24.10 15.50 48.50
N ASN A 377 -23.13 14.63 48.17
CA ASN A 377 -22.51 13.45 48.81
C ASN A 377 -23.44 12.21 48.91
N THR A 378 -23.09 11.09 48.24
CA THR A 378 -23.12 9.68 48.77
C THR A 378 -23.29 8.56 47.70
N LYS A 379 -22.19 7.81 47.49
CA LYS A 379 -22.03 6.34 47.24
C LYS A 379 -22.38 5.61 45.93
N MET A 380 -21.51 4.60 45.70
CA MET A 380 -21.63 3.44 44.81
C MET A 380 -22.43 2.27 45.42
N ALA A 381 -23.08 1.47 44.57
CA ALA A 381 -23.19 0.00 44.62
C ALA A 381 -23.68 -0.45 43.22
N ALA A 382 -23.01 -1.31 42.44
CA ALA A 382 -22.74 -2.73 42.67
C ALA A 382 -24.02 -3.59 42.75
N PHE A 383 -24.33 -4.31 41.66
CA PHE A 383 -25.16 -5.52 41.71
C PHE A 383 -24.73 -6.50 40.61
N GLU A 384 -24.81 -7.79 40.91
CA GLU A 384 -24.21 -8.90 40.15
C GLU A 384 -25.27 -9.91 39.70
N VAL A 385 -24.94 -10.66 38.64
CA VAL A 385 -25.39 -12.03 38.31
C VAL A 385 -26.91 -12.33 38.24
N THR A 386 -27.34 -12.81 37.07
CA THR A 386 -28.07 -14.10 37.00
C THR A 386 -27.78 -14.80 35.67
N GLN A 387 -27.23 -16.01 35.75
CA GLN A 387 -27.27 -16.99 34.66
C GLN A 387 -28.63 -17.70 34.68
N THR A 388 -29.16 -18.06 33.52
CA THR A 388 -30.00 -19.25 33.36
C THR A 388 -29.61 -19.96 32.07
N SER A 389 -29.49 -21.29 32.17
CA SER A 389 -29.25 -22.23 31.09
C SER A 389 -30.54 -22.64 30.39
N ASP A 390 -30.46 -22.91 29.10
CA ASP A 390 -30.94 -24.13 28.43
C ASP A 390 -30.16 -24.32 27.11
#